data_AF-A0A9W9PCK0-F1
#
_entry.id   AF-A0A9W9PCK0-F1
#
_cell.length_a   1.000
_cell.length_b   1.000
_cell.length_c   1.000
_cell.angle_alpha   90.00
_cell.angle_beta   90.00
_cell.angle_gamma   90.00
#
_symmetry.space_group_name_H-M   'P 1'
#
loop_
_entity.id
_entity.type
_entity.pdbx_description
1 polymer ?
#
loop_
_entity_poly.entity_id
_entity_poly.type
_entity_poly.pdbx_seq_one_letter_code
_entity_poly.pdbx_strand_id
1 'polypeptide(L)'
;MTRVLTEDMGMIVGLIAKFNSEDLHLRLTALDQATFSQVTKRDTISTAVPERQFLKELGRLCDKDTNGMLMFGTSANLTGQGQQFRVEDIETSVRESVDLIVDYGLQRWHTYGRGDVNFDVENMEVMRMGAGYEIFWDRMLRWFPHLLYEAGVELNDDAEYGVLQC
;
A
#
# COMPACT_ATOMS: atom_id res chain seq x y z
N MET A 1 -2.43 -6.29 14.12
CA MET A 1 -1.93 -6.81 12.84
C MET A 1 -1.17 -5.74 12.05
N THR A 2 -1.84 -4.68 11.56
CA THR A 2 -1.24 -3.61 10.73
C THR A 2 0.15 -3.15 11.18
N ARG A 3 0.25 -2.55 12.37
CA ARG A 3 1.52 -2.06 12.94
C ARG A 3 2.62 -3.13 12.96
N VAL A 4 2.27 -4.38 13.28
CA VAL A 4 3.25 -5.46 13.38
C VAL A 4 3.78 -5.83 11.99
N LEU A 5 2.90 -6.00 11.00
CA LEU A 5 3.31 -6.33 9.64
C LEU A 5 4.19 -5.24 9.03
N THR A 6 3.81 -3.97 9.21
CA THR A 6 4.45 -2.84 8.53
C THR A 6 5.62 -2.28 9.33
N GLU A 7 5.45 -1.94 10.61
CA GLU A 7 6.51 -1.31 11.42
C GLU A 7 7.49 -2.33 12.01
N ASP A 8 6.98 -3.40 12.61
CA ASP A 8 7.84 -4.37 13.32
C ASP A 8 8.54 -5.33 12.33
N MET A 9 7.86 -5.68 11.23
CA MET A 9 8.33 -6.69 10.28
C MET A 9 8.78 -6.13 8.92
N GLY A 10 8.55 -4.85 8.65
CA GLY A 10 9.00 -4.19 7.41
C GLY A 10 8.41 -4.81 6.13
N MET A 11 7.11 -5.14 6.16
CA MET A 11 6.33 -5.53 4.99
C MET A 11 5.68 -4.36 4.25
N ILE A 12 5.88 -4.35 2.93
CA ILE A 12 5.17 -3.44 2.04
C ILE A 12 3.75 -3.95 1.75
N VAL A 13 2.78 -3.43 2.50
CA VAL A 13 1.36 -3.81 2.39
C VAL A 13 0.48 -2.57 2.29
N GLY A 14 -0.33 -2.53 1.25
CA GLY A 14 -1.47 -1.64 1.09
C GLY A 14 -2.69 -2.23 1.80
N LEU A 15 -3.25 -1.48 2.75
CA LEU A 15 -4.40 -1.90 3.54
C LEU A 15 -5.66 -1.23 3.02
N ILE A 16 -6.62 -2.04 2.59
CA ILE A 16 -7.94 -1.59 2.16
C ILE A 16 -8.86 -1.74 3.35
N ALA A 17 -9.34 -0.62 3.88
CA ALA A 17 -10.17 -0.58 5.07
C ALA A 17 -11.36 0.36 4.87
N LYS A 18 -12.43 0.12 5.63
CA LYS A 18 -13.56 1.05 5.68
C LYS A 18 -13.17 2.35 6.38
N PHE A 19 -13.65 3.47 5.87
CA PHE A 19 -13.73 4.71 6.62
C PHE A 19 -15.14 4.89 7.18
N ASN A 20 -15.29 5.66 8.25
CA ASN A 20 -16.61 5.99 8.79
C ASN A 20 -17.32 6.97 7.85
N SER A 21 -18.30 6.48 7.10
CA SER A 21 -19.06 7.29 6.14
C SER A 21 -20.18 8.11 6.78
N GLU A 22 -20.58 7.78 8.01
CA GLU A 22 -21.59 8.51 8.78
C GLU A 22 -20.98 9.71 9.53
N ASP A 23 -19.73 9.55 10.00
CA ASP A 23 -18.94 10.58 10.66
C ASP A 23 -17.52 10.60 10.06
N LEU A 24 -17.40 11.31 8.95
CA LEU A 24 -16.15 11.41 8.19
C LEU A 24 -15.06 12.09 9.03
N HIS A 25 -13.88 11.45 9.07
CA HIS A 25 -12.70 12.05 9.67
C HIS A 25 -12.41 13.42 9.04
N LEU A 26 -12.05 14.42 9.86
CA LEU A 26 -11.87 15.82 9.42
C LEU A 26 -10.98 15.97 8.18
N ARG A 27 -9.92 15.14 8.07
CA ARG A 27 -9.02 15.15 6.91
C ARG A 27 -9.67 14.69 5.60
N LEU A 28 -10.62 13.74 5.67
CA LEU A 28 -11.39 13.31 4.51
C LEU A 28 -12.46 14.36 4.15
N THR A 29 -13.07 14.98 5.15
CA THR A 29 -14.05 16.08 4.98
C THR A 29 -13.44 17.30 4.30
N ALA A 30 -12.13 17.54 4.47
CA ALA A 30 -11.43 18.65 3.84
C ALA A 30 -11.20 18.48 2.33
N LEU A 31 -11.39 17.27 1.78
CA LEU A 31 -11.20 17.01 0.35
C LEU A 31 -12.38 17.54 -0.46
N ASP A 32 -12.10 18.08 -1.63
CA ASP A 32 -13.15 18.35 -2.61
C ASP A 32 -13.75 17.02 -3.13
N GLN A 33 -14.96 17.10 -3.69
CA GLN A 33 -15.70 15.93 -4.15
C GLN A 33 -14.95 15.12 -5.22
N ALA A 34 -14.24 15.78 -6.13
CA ALA A 34 -13.52 15.11 -7.20
C ALA A 34 -12.32 14.34 -6.66
N THR A 35 -11.56 14.94 -5.75
CA THR A 35 -10.46 14.26 -5.04
C THR A 35 -10.99 13.10 -4.22
N PHE A 36 -12.03 13.32 -3.40
CA PHE A 36 -12.65 12.28 -2.58
C PHE A 36 -13.10 11.07 -3.42
N SER A 37 -13.75 11.29 -4.56
CA SER A 37 -14.19 10.21 -5.45
C SER A 37 -13.05 9.43 -6.13
N GLN A 38 -11.87 10.02 -6.26
CA GLN A 38 -10.71 9.37 -6.87
C GLN A 38 -9.92 8.53 -5.87
N VAL A 39 -9.99 8.87 -4.59
CA VAL A 39 -9.19 8.22 -3.53
C VAL A 39 -9.99 7.23 -2.69
N THR A 40 -11.31 7.17 -2.89
CA THR A 40 -12.21 6.23 -2.21
C THR A 40 -12.94 5.33 -3.18
N LYS A 41 -13.37 4.15 -2.71
CA LYS A 41 -14.26 3.26 -3.45
C LYS A 41 -15.35 2.75 -2.51
N ARG A 42 -16.59 3.17 -2.73
CA ARG A 42 -17.70 2.97 -1.77
C ARG A 42 -17.32 3.58 -0.41
N ASP A 43 -17.29 2.77 0.64
CA ASP A 43 -16.92 3.13 2.00
C ASP A 43 -15.46 2.75 2.33
N THR A 44 -14.63 2.40 1.34
CA THR A 44 -13.24 2.00 1.58
C THR A 44 -12.21 2.97 1.01
N ILE A 45 -11.05 2.97 1.66
CA ILE A 45 -9.83 3.66 1.23
C ILE A 45 -8.65 2.67 1.29
N SER A 46 -7.76 2.77 0.31
CA SER A 46 -6.50 2.01 0.32
C SER A 46 -5.40 2.88 0.91
N THR A 47 -4.74 2.38 1.95
CA THR A 47 -3.66 3.09 2.64
C THR A 47 -2.38 2.27 2.58
N ALA A 48 -1.38 2.78 1.87
CA ALA A 48 -0.03 2.25 1.96
C ALA A 48 0.63 2.73 3.25
N VAL A 49 1.07 1.81 4.11
CA VAL A 49 1.74 2.19 5.35
C VAL A 49 3.23 2.46 5.06
N PRO A 50 3.72 3.68 5.34
CA PRO A 50 5.06 4.07 4.94
C PRO A 50 6.14 3.38 5.76
N GLU A 51 6.95 2.54 5.11
CA GLU A 51 8.01 1.80 5.81
C GLU A 51 9.30 2.62 6.00
N ARG A 52 9.54 3.56 5.09
CA ARG A 52 10.85 4.22 4.92
C ARG A 52 10.88 5.61 5.52
N GLN A 53 12.08 6.02 5.92
CA GLN A 53 12.32 7.30 6.58
C GLN A 53 11.75 8.50 5.81
N PHE A 54 11.84 8.48 4.47
CA PHE A 54 11.25 9.54 3.64
C PHE A 54 9.73 9.63 3.82
N LEU A 55 9.00 8.53 3.61
CA LEU A 55 7.55 8.53 3.71
C LEU A 55 7.06 8.71 5.16
N LYS A 56 7.82 8.24 6.17
CA LYS A 56 7.55 8.49 7.59
C LYS A 56 7.66 9.98 7.92
N GLU A 57 8.72 10.63 7.47
CA GLU A 57 8.91 12.06 7.69
C GLU A 57 7.87 12.89 6.93
N LEU A 58 7.49 12.46 5.73
CA LEU A 58 6.43 13.07 4.95
C LEU A 58 5.07 12.96 5.65
N GLY A 59 4.72 11.78 6.18
CA GLY A 59 3.55 11.59 7.03
C GLY A 59 3.59 12.51 8.26
N ARG A 60 4.73 12.60 8.94
CA ARG A 60 4.94 13.51 10.08
C ARG A 60 4.77 14.99 9.71
N LEU A 61 5.09 15.39 8.48
CA LEU A 61 4.88 16.75 7.98
C LEU A 61 3.42 16.99 7.63
N CYS A 62 2.76 16.04 6.95
CA CYS A 62 1.31 16.06 6.73
C CYS A 62 0.52 16.17 8.04
N ASP A 63 0.96 15.47 9.10
CA ASP A 63 0.34 15.54 10.42
C ASP A 63 0.53 16.88 11.13
N LYS A 64 1.63 17.58 10.86
CA LYS A 64 1.88 18.92 11.41
C LYS A 64 1.08 20.01 10.70
N ASP A 65 0.62 19.75 9.48
CA ASP A 65 -0.21 20.69 8.76
C ASP A 65 -1.56 20.86 9.47
N THR A 66 -1.90 22.10 9.81
CA THR A 66 -3.11 22.41 10.57
C THR A 66 -4.39 22.19 9.77
N ASN A 67 -4.29 22.12 8.44
CA ASN A 67 -5.43 21.80 7.57
C ASN A 67 -5.58 20.28 7.37
N GLY A 68 -4.68 19.48 7.95
CA GLY A 68 -4.76 18.02 7.91
C GLY A 68 -4.43 17.44 6.55
N MET A 69 -3.41 17.98 5.87
CA MET A 69 -2.93 17.53 4.56
C MET A 69 -2.87 16.00 4.46
N LEU A 70 -3.43 15.47 3.37
CA LEU A 70 -3.32 14.06 3.00
C LEU A 70 -2.45 13.93 1.75
N MET A 71 -1.71 12.82 1.69
CA MET A 71 -0.95 12.46 0.49
C MET A 71 -1.61 11.27 -0.18
N PHE A 72 -1.86 11.41 -1.47
CA PHE A 72 -2.32 10.35 -2.35
C PHE A 72 -1.28 10.11 -3.44
N GLY A 73 -1.17 8.87 -3.89
CA GLY A 73 -0.23 8.52 -4.93
C GLY A 73 -0.68 7.28 -5.68
N THR A 74 -0.32 7.24 -6.96
CA THR A 74 -0.38 6.04 -7.79
C THR A 74 1.04 5.57 -8.08
N SER A 75 1.18 4.43 -8.76
CA SER A 75 2.46 4.08 -9.36
C SER A 75 2.94 5.21 -10.28
N ALA A 76 4.24 5.50 -10.23
CA ALA A 76 4.88 6.53 -11.05
C ALA A 76 5.19 5.99 -12.44
N ASN A 77 4.14 5.81 -13.25
CA ASN A 77 4.21 5.22 -14.59
C ASN A 77 3.04 5.69 -15.46
N LEU A 78 3.11 5.40 -16.76
CA LEU A 78 1.91 5.38 -17.58
C LEU A 78 1.01 4.21 -17.20
N THR A 79 -0.30 4.45 -17.22
CA THR A 79 -1.31 3.43 -16.90
C THR A 79 -1.08 2.16 -17.72
N GLY A 80 -1.00 1.02 -17.01
CA GLY A 80 -0.85 -0.30 -17.63
C GLY A 80 0.58 -0.72 -17.96
N GLN A 81 1.60 0.09 -17.67
CA GLN A 81 3.01 -0.25 -17.95
C GLN A 81 3.71 -1.03 -16.82
N GLY A 82 3.01 -1.30 -15.72
CA GLY A 82 3.59 -1.99 -14.56
C GLY A 82 4.51 -1.09 -13.74
N GLN A 83 4.84 -1.51 -12.51
CA GLN A 83 5.61 -0.70 -11.57
C GLN A 83 7.03 -0.46 -12.11
N GLN A 84 7.48 0.81 -12.06
CA GLN A 84 8.86 1.18 -12.34
C GLN A 84 9.66 1.23 -11.03
N PHE A 85 10.91 0.77 -11.07
CA PHE A 85 11.72 0.57 -9.86
C PHE A 85 12.91 1.53 -9.74
N ARG A 86 13.16 2.37 -10.74
CA ARG A 86 14.14 3.46 -10.71
C ARG A 86 13.64 4.59 -11.60
N VAL A 87 14.15 5.80 -11.38
CA VAL A 87 13.68 6.99 -12.11
C VAL A 87 13.92 6.85 -13.61
N GLU A 88 15.03 6.24 -14.02
CA GLU A 88 15.39 6.09 -15.44
C GLU A 88 14.43 5.20 -16.23
N ASP A 89 13.68 4.32 -15.55
CA ASP A 89 12.67 3.46 -16.20
C ASP A 89 11.30 4.15 -16.33
N ILE A 90 11.11 5.31 -15.68
CA ILE A 90 9.86 6.08 -15.78
C ILE A 90 9.81 6.81 -17.12
N GLU A 91 8.66 6.72 -17.79
CA GLU A 91 8.45 7.33 -19.09
C GLU A 91 8.70 8.84 -19.04
N THR A 92 9.40 9.37 -20.06
CA THR A 92 9.79 10.79 -20.12
C THR A 92 8.61 11.73 -19.92
N SER A 93 7.46 11.43 -20.52
CA SER A 93 6.25 12.24 -20.38
C SER A 93 5.74 12.35 -18.94
N VAL A 94 5.97 11.33 -18.11
CA VAL A 94 5.61 11.34 -16.69
C VAL A 94 6.65 12.13 -15.89
N ARG A 95 7.94 11.95 -16.19
CA ARG A 95 9.03 12.69 -15.52
C ARG A 95 8.96 14.20 -15.80
N GLU A 96 8.53 14.57 -16.99
CA GLU A 96 8.39 15.99 -17.39
C GLU A 96 7.11 16.65 -16.85
N SER A 97 6.14 15.87 -16.35
CA SER A 97 4.86 16.39 -15.85
C SER A 97 4.83 16.65 -14.34
N VAL A 98 5.95 16.49 -13.64
CA VAL A 98 6.00 16.62 -12.16
C VAL A 98 6.90 17.77 -11.73
N ASP A 99 6.56 18.39 -10.60
CA ASP A 99 7.33 19.49 -10.03
C ASP A 99 8.60 19.03 -9.28
N LEU A 100 8.61 17.78 -8.80
CA LEU A 100 9.69 17.21 -8.00
C LEU A 100 9.87 15.73 -8.28
N ILE A 101 11.13 15.32 -8.47
CA ILE A 101 11.56 13.92 -8.51
C ILE A 101 12.46 13.66 -7.32
N VAL A 102 12.17 12.62 -6.55
CA VAL A 102 13.00 12.16 -5.43
C VAL A 102 13.63 10.83 -5.83
N ASP A 103 14.92 10.87 -6.14
CA ASP A 103 15.66 9.70 -6.64
C ASP A 103 16.57 9.10 -5.54
N TYR A 104 16.29 7.85 -5.18
CA TYR A 104 17.11 7.05 -4.26
C TYR A 104 17.79 5.87 -4.97
N GLY A 105 17.81 5.86 -6.30
CA GLY A 105 18.22 4.73 -7.12
C GLY A 105 17.22 3.57 -7.12
N LEU A 106 17.73 2.35 -7.29
CA LEU A 106 16.91 1.15 -7.45
C LEU A 106 16.10 0.82 -6.19
N GLN A 107 14.78 0.69 -6.34
CA GLN A 107 13.87 0.36 -5.25
C GLN A 107 14.14 -1.05 -4.68
N ARG A 108 13.97 -1.18 -3.36
CA ARG A 108 13.94 -2.50 -2.71
C ARG A 108 12.74 -3.29 -3.24
N TRP A 109 12.90 -4.61 -3.30
CA TRP A 109 11.89 -5.53 -3.81
C TRP A 109 11.69 -5.50 -5.34
N HIS A 110 12.52 -4.75 -6.09
CA HIS A 110 12.47 -4.72 -7.56
C HIS A 110 12.57 -6.10 -8.21
N THR A 111 13.24 -7.06 -7.55
CA THR A 111 13.41 -8.43 -8.05
C THR A 111 12.10 -9.18 -8.23
N TYR A 112 11.03 -8.76 -7.53
CA TYR A 112 9.70 -9.35 -7.68
C TYR A 112 8.97 -8.83 -8.92
N GLY A 113 9.38 -7.70 -9.50
CA GLY A 113 8.69 -7.07 -10.63
C GLY A 113 7.25 -6.62 -10.34
N ARG A 114 6.85 -6.57 -9.06
CA ARG A 114 5.48 -6.29 -8.61
C ARG A 114 5.44 -5.13 -7.62
N GLY A 115 4.28 -4.49 -7.52
CA GLY A 115 3.97 -3.52 -6.46
C GLY A 115 3.72 -4.20 -5.12
N ASP A 116 3.17 -3.47 -4.16
CA ASP A 116 2.84 -3.94 -2.82
C ASP A 116 1.69 -4.95 -2.78
N VAL A 117 1.64 -5.74 -1.70
CA VAL A 117 0.49 -6.62 -1.39
C VAL A 117 -0.69 -5.73 -1.06
N ASN A 118 -1.83 -5.92 -1.74
CA ASN A 118 -3.07 -5.24 -1.34
C ASN A 118 -3.92 -6.21 -0.53
N PHE A 119 -4.24 -5.81 0.69
CA PHE A 119 -4.95 -6.64 1.65
C PHE A 119 -6.20 -5.93 2.17
N ASP A 120 -7.36 -6.54 1.96
CA ASP A 120 -8.62 -6.13 2.56
C ASP A 120 -8.63 -6.60 4.01
N VAL A 121 -8.54 -5.65 4.95
CA VAL A 121 -8.48 -5.96 6.38
C VAL A 121 -9.83 -6.29 6.99
N GLU A 122 -10.93 -5.95 6.32
CA GLU A 122 -12.28 -6.24 6.78
C GLU A 122 -12.62 -7.69 6.50
N ASN A 123 -12.34 -8.14 5.28
CA ASN A 123 -12.65 -9.50 4.82
C ASN A 123 -11.47 -10.47 4.95
N MET A 124 -10.31 -9.98 5.40
CA MET A 124 -9.07 -10.74 5.48
C MET A 124 -8.63 -11.34 4.14
N GLU A 125 -8.90 -10.63 3.05
CA GLU A 125 -8.70 -11.10 1.68
C GLU A 125 -7.49 -10.42 1.01
N VAL A 126 -6.69 -11.21 0.29
CA VAL A 126 -5.60 -10.69 -0.54
C VAL A 126 -6.17 -10.26 -1.88
N MET A 127 -6.33 -8.95 -2.06
CA MET A 127 -6.82 -8.35 -3.30
C MET A 127 -5.76 -8.35 -4.41
N ARG A 128 -4.49 -8.35 -4.04
CA ARG A 128 -3.35 -8.47 -4.96
C ARG A 128 -2.15 -9.08 -4.27
N MET A 129 -1.62 -10.16 -4.84
CA MET A 129 -0.30 -10.68 -4.49
C MET A 129 0.77 -9.72 -5.01
N GLY A 130 1.49 -9.09 -4.09
CA GLY A 130 2.55 -8.14 -4.38
C GLY A 130 3.93 -8.71 -4.12
N ALA A 131 4.92 -7.82 -4.06
CA ALA A 131 6.29 -8.16 -3.71
C ALA A 131 6.37 -8.69 -2.28
N GLY A 132 7.09 -9.80 -2.10
CA GLY A 132 7.23 -10.48 -0.80
C GLY A 132 5.94 -11.12 -0.29
N TYR A 133 4.99 -11.46 -1.15
CA TYR A 133 3.73 -12.06 -0.74
C TYR A 133 3.92 -13.39 0.02
N GLU A 134 4.88 -14.22 -0.36
CA GLU A 134 5.23 -15.46 0.33
C GLU A 134 5.63 -15.20 1.80
N ILE A 135 6.30 -14.07 2.05
CA ILE A 135 6.67 -13.63 3.39
C ILE A 135 5.44 -13.10 4.13
N PHE A 136 4.56 -12.34 3.46
CA PHE A 136 3.28 -11.90 4.02
C PHE A 136 2.44 -13.11 4.47
N TRP A 137 2.34 -14.10 3.59
CA TRP A 137 1.58 -15.33 3.78
C TRP A 137 2.06 -16.13 4.99
N ASP A 138 3.37 -16.45 5.09
CA ASP A 138 3.92 -17.15 6.28
C ASP A 138 3.66 -16.34 7.56
N ARG A 139 3.86 -15.02 7.52
CA ARG A 139 3.65 -14.16 8.70
C ARG A 139 2.19 -14.13 9.15
N MET A 140 1.25 -14.07 8.22
CA MET A 140 -0.18 -14.11 8.52
C MET A 140 -0.57 -15.44 9.16
N LEU A 141 -0.14 -16.57 8.61
CA LEU A 141 -0.42 -17.90 9.16
C LEU A 141 0.24 -18.14 10.51
N ARG A 142 1.47 -17.63 10.71
CA ARG A 142 2.23 -17.86 11.94
C ARG A 142 1.81 -16.97 13.10
N TRP A 143 1.49 -15.70 12.83
CA TRP A 143 1.27 -14.69 13.88
C TRP A 143 -0.18 -14.22 14.00
N PHE A 144 -0.98 -14.35 12.95
CA PHE A 144 -2.39 -13.93 12.93
C PHE A 144 -3.38 -15.02 12.46
N PRO A 145 -3.18 -16.33 12.77
CA PRO A 145 -4.07 -17.38 12.27
C PRO A 145 -5.51 -17.24 12.78
N HIS A 146 -5.70 -16.67 13.97
CA HIS A 146 -7.02 -16.43 14.55
C HIS A 146 -7.87 -15.47 13.70
N LEU A 147 -7.27 -14.42 13.13
CA LEU A 147 -8.00 -13.47 12.27
C LEU A 147 -8.48 -14.14 10.97
N LEU A 148 -7.66 -15.01 10.39
CA LEU A 148 -8.02 -15.79 9.19
C LEU A 148 -9.15 -16.79 9.51
N TYR A 149 -9.01 -17.49 10.64
CA TYR A 149 -10.01 -18.45 11.11
C TYR A 149 -11.37 -17.78 11.40
N GLU A 150 -11.38 -16.64 12.10
CA GLU A 150 -12.59 -15.88 12.41
C GLU A 150 -13.28 -15.35 11.15
N ALA A 151 -12.50 -14.94 10.15
CA ALA A 151 -13.02 -14.53 8.84
C ALA A 151 -13.48 -15.72 7.97
N GLY A 152 -13.10 -16.96 8.31
CA GLY A 152 -13.36 -18.14 7.50
C GLY A 152 -12.62 -18.14 6.16
N VAL A 153 -11.45 -17.50 6.11
CA VAL A 153 -10.65 -17.32 4.89
C VAL A 153 -9.36 -18.13 4.97
N GLU A 154 -9.00 -18.76 3.86
CA GLU A 154 -7.69 -19.37 3.65
C GLU A 154 -6.89 -18.52 2.65
N LEU A 155 -5.62 -18.27 2.97
CA LEU A 155 -4.72 -17.56 2.06
C LEU A 155 -4.07 -18.54 1.10
N ASN A 156 -4.18 -18.26 -0.20
CA ASN A 156 -3.53 -19.05 -1.24
C ASN A 156 -2.03 -18.74 -1.28
N ASP A 157 -1.21 -19.75 -1.60
CA ASP A 157 0.21 -19.57 -1.90
C ASP A 157 0.40 -18.89 -3.27
N ASP A 158 1.52 -18.21 -3.46
CA ASP A 158 1.91 -17.63 -4.74
C ASP A 158 2.76 -18.62 -5.51
N ALA A 159 2.19 -19.20 -6.57
CA ALA A 159 2.87 -20.21 -7.37
C ALA A 159 4.18 -19.72 -8.01
N GLU A 160 4.39 -18.41 -8.18
CA GLU A 160 5.61 -17.85 -8.76
C GLU A 160 6.75 -17.72 -7.74
N TYR A 161 6.43 -17.43 -6.48
CA TYR A 161 7.39 -17.22 -5.38
C TYR A 161 7.21 -18.20 -4.23
N GLY A 162 6.52 -19.31 -4.47
CA GLY A 162 6.08 -20.25 -3.45
C GLY A 162 7.24 -20.81 -2.64
N VAL A 163 6.98 -20.98 -1.35
CA VAL A 163 7.96 -21.61 -0.45
C VAL A 163 7.95 -23.11 -0.77
N LEU A 164 9.01 -23.62 -1.40
CA LEU A 164 9.19 -25.06 -1.56
C LEU A 164 8.94 -25.74 -0.21
N GLN A 165 7.91 -26.60 -0.14
CA GLN A 165 7.71 -27.47 1.01
C GLN A 165 8.96 -28.33 1.15
N CYS A 166 9.82 -27.99 2.12
CA CYS A 166 10.99 -28.78 2.48
C CYS A 166 10.56 -29.98 3.32
#